data_AF-A0A6A1X057-F1
#
_entry.id   AF-A0A6A1X057-F1
#
_cell.length_a   1.000
_cell.length_b   1.000
_cell.length_c   1.000
_cell.angle_alpha   90.00
_cell.angle_beta   90.00
_cell.angle_gamma   90.00
#
_symmetry.space_group_name_H-M   'P 1'
#
loop_
_entity.id
_entity.type
_entity.pdbx_description
1 polymer ?
#
loop_
_entity_poly.entity_id
_entity_poly.type
_entity_poly.pdbx_seq_one_letter_code
_entity_poly.pdbx_strand_id
1 'polypeptide(L)'
;MKFIKSLILGSILLSFFALNIHSENIVEMNKQVDLFDAGTKKIERGRFVNNLDSNLESYLEQTGWGNKKKKAFRNAYLDFREAILKKCINKRDARKQYIDECGKLGNSKNEKFDAYGAFAHYMDIIVDAMPAHVE
;
A
#
# COMPACT_ATOMS: atom_id res chain seq x y z
N MET A 1 -0.64 -4.14 -62.81
CA MET A 1 -1.64 -4.53 -61.79
C MET A 1 -0.94 -4.88 -60.50
N LYS A 2 -0.94 -3.96 -59.53
CA LYS A 2 -0.63 -4.24 -58.12
C LYS A 2 -1.88 -3.88 -57.32
N PHE A 3 -2.03 -4.43 -56.12
CA PHE A 3 -3.04 -4.16 -55.08
C PHE A 3 -3.97 -5.33 -54.76
N ILE A 4 -3.40 -6.44 -54.26
CA ILE A 4 -4.13 -7.30 -53.32
C ILE A 4 -3.13 -7.87 -52.29
N LYS A 5 -2.72 -7.08 -51.29
CA LYS A 5 -2.08 -7.59 -50.06
C LYS A 5 -2.42 -6.82 -48.77
N SER A 6 -3.27 -5.79 -48.81
CA SER A 6 -3.45 -4.88 -47.66
C SER A 6 -4.70 -5.12 -46.80
N LEU A 7 -5.53 -6.13 -47.10
CA LEU A 7 -6.85 -6.24 -46.44
C LEU A 7 -6.91 -7.24 -45.27
N ILE A 8 -5.90 -8.08 -45.07
CA ILE A 8 -5.96 -9.15 -44.04
C ILE A 8 -5.30 -8.71 -42.71
N LEU A 9 -4.34 -7.78 -42.72
CA LEU A 9 -3.70 -7.31 -41.48
C LEU A 9 -4.56 -6.36 -40.63
N GLY A 10 -5.48 -5.61 -41.26
CA GLY A 10 -6.34 -4.65 -40.54
C GLY A 10 -7.36 -5.33 -39.63
N SER A 11 -7.92 -6.46 -40.07
CA SER A 11 -8.96 -7.18 -39.33
C SER A 11 -8.45 -7.94 -38.11
N ILE A 12 -7.17 -8.34 -38.11
CA ILE A 12 -6.54 -9.06 -36.99
C ILE A 12 -6.17 -8.08 -35.87
N LEU A 13 -5.69 -6.87 -36.19
CA LEU A 13 -5.36 -5.89 -35.14
C LEU A 13 -6.62 -5.42 -34.38
N LEU A 14 -7.74 -5.21 -35.08
CA LEU A 14 -8.98 -4.73 -34.45
C LEU A 14 -9.57 -5.73 -33.45
N SER A 15 -9.43 -7.04 -33.67
CA SER A 15 -9.92 -8.05 -32.73
C SER A 15 -9.09 -8.14 -31.45
N PHE A 16 -7.78 -7.91 -31.51
CA PHE A 16 -6.94 -7.85 -30.30
C PHE A 16 -7.27 -6.63 -29.43
N PHE A 17 -7.53 -5.46 -30.02
CA PHE A 17 -7.95 -4.28 -29.25
C PHE A 17 -9.35 -4.45 -28.64
N ALA A 18 -10.31 -5.05 -29.37
CA ALA A 18 -11.64 -5.31 -28.84
C ALA A 18 -11.65 -6.30 -27.66
N LEU A 19 -10.81 -7.34 -27.70
CA LEU A 19 -10.65 -8.29 -26.58
C LEU A 19 -10.02 -7.63 -25.34
N ASN A 20 -9.03 -6.74 -25.53
CA ASN A 20 -8.41 -6.02 -24.42
C ASN A 20 -9.39 -5.03 -23.76
N ILE A 21 -10.19 -4.30 -24.55
CA ILE A 21 -11.17 -3.34 -24.01
C ILE A 21 -12.31 -4.06 -23.28
N HIS A 22 -12.74 -5.23 -23.74
CA HIS A 22 -13.78 -6.01 -23.05
C HIS A 22 -13.24 -6.70 -21.77
N SER A 23 -11.96 -7.11 -21.77
CA SER A 23 -11.31 -7.67 -20.58
C SER A 23 -11.10 -6.61 -19.49
N GLU A 24 -10.70 -5.39 -19.84
CA GLU A 24 -10.49 -4.31 -18.85
C GLU A 24 -11.82 -3.90 -18.20
N ASN A 25 -12.90 -3.80 -18.97
CA ASN A 25 -14.24 -3.48 -18.46
C ASN A 25 -14.87 -4.61 -17.61
N ILE A 26 -14.60 -5.89 -17.90
CA ILE A 26 -15.09 -7.01 -17.07
C ILE A 26 -14.32 -7.14 -15.76
N VAL A 27 -13.03 -6.75 -15.73
CA VAL A 27 -12.22 -6.77 -14.50
C VAL A 27 -12.59 -5.62 -13.55
N GLU A 28 -13.10 -4.50 -14.05
CA GLU A 28 -13.54 -3.38 -13.20
C GLU A 28 -14.85 -3.65 -12.43
N MET A 29 -15.70 -4.56 -12.89
CA MET A 29 -17.03 -4.77 -12.28
C MET A 29 -17.05 -5.68 -11.05
N ASN A 30 -15.89 -6.15 -10.56
CA ASN A 30 -15.80 -6.95 -9.33
C ASN A 30 -14.44 -6.81 -8.63
N LYS A 31 -13.80 -5.63 -8.69
CA LYS A 31 -12.57 -5.41 -7.92
C LYS A 31 -12.92 -5.27 -6.45
N GLN A 32 -12.93 -6.41 -5.74
CA GLN A 32 -13.06 -6.45 -4.29
C GLN A 32 -12.06 -5.46 -3.70
N VAL A 33 -12.57 -4.45 -3.00
CA VAL A 33 -11.74 -3.44 -2.36
C VAL A 33 -10.82 -4.13 -1.36
N ASP A 34 -9.51 -3.89 -1.48
CA ASP A 34 -8.54 -4.50 -0.58
C ASP A 34 -8.53 -3.74 0.75
N LEU A 35 -9.09 -4.36 1.78
CA LEU A 35 -9.30 -3.73 3.08
C LEU A 35 -8.19 -4.11 4.08
N PHE A 36 -7.87 -3.17 4.95
CA PHE A 36 -7.07 -3.34 6.16
C PHE A 36 -8.00 -3.25 7.37
N ASP A 37 -7.88 -4.21 8.29
CA ASP A 37 -8.67 -4.22 9.53
C ASP A 37 -7.97 -3.37 10.60
N ALA A 38 -8.53 -2.20 10.92
CA ALA A 38 -8.01 -1.30 11.94
C ALA A 38 -8.68 -1.49 13.32
N GLY A 39 -9.30 -2.64 13.55
CA GLY A 39 -9.94 -3.04 14.79
C GLY A 39 -11.39 -2.57 14.85
N THR A 40 -11.60 -1.26 15.00
CA THR A 40 -12.97 -0.68 15.08
C THR A 40 -13.54 -0.27 13.72
N LYS A 41 -12.71 -0.30 12.67
CA LYS A 41 -13.07 0.09 11.30
C LYS A 41 -12.25 -0.69 10.29
N LYS A 42 -12.78 -0.84 9.09
CA LYS A 42 -12.00 -1.26 7.92
C LYS A 42 -11.62 -0.02 7.12
N ILE A 43 -10.40 0.01 6.60
CA ILE A 43 -9.91 1.09 5.73
C ILE A 43 -9.39 0.48 4.43
N GLU A 44 -9.47 1.23 3.33
CA GLU A 44 -8.87 0.80 2.07
C GLU A 44 -7.33 0.79 2.19
N ARG A 45 -6.71 -0.36 1.93
CA ARG A 45 -5.26 -0.55 2.10
C ARG A 45 -4.44 0.34 1.18
N GLY A 46 -4.86 0.50 -0.07
CA GLY A 46 -4.20 1.38 -1.03
C GLY A 46 -4.18 2.82 -0.52
N ARG A 47 -5.33 3.32 -0.05
CA ARG A 47 -5.44 4.64 0.57
C ARG A 47 -4.61 4.76 1.84
N PHE A 48 -4.53 3.70 2.65
CA PHE A 48 -3.70 3.69 3.85
C PHE A 48 -2.22 3.88 3.52
N VAL A 49 -1.68 3.08 2.60
CA VAL A 49 -0.29 3.20 2.13
C VAL A 49 -0.04 4.58 1.52
N ASN A 50 -0.95 5.09 0.68
CA ASN A 50 -0.80 6.43 0.09
C ASN A 50 -0.72 7.54 1.14
N ASN A 51 -1.45 7.42 2.26
CA ASN A 51 -1.36 8.38 3.36
C ASN A 51 -0.03 8.24 4.12
N LEU A 52 0.49 7.03 4.31
CA LEU A 52 1.82 6.83 4.88
C LEU A 52 2.89 7.49 4.00
N ASP A 53 2.84 7.22 2.69
CA ASP A 53 3.79 7.73 1.70
C ASP A 53 3.76 9.27 1.64
N SER A 54 2.57 9.88 1.60
CA SER A 54 2.39 11.33 1.41
C SER A 54 2.73 12.18 2.64
N ASN A 55 2.66 11.61 3.85
CA ASN A 55 2.90 12.34 5.10
C ASN A 55 4.26 12.02 5.74
N LEU A 56 5.06 11.12 5.14
CA LEU A 56 6.29 10.61 5.76
C LEU A 56 7.30 11.71 6.07
N GLU A 57 7.59 12.56 5.08
CA GLU A 57 8.64 13.58 5.20
C GLU A 57 8.22 14.74 6.10
N SER A 58 6.96 15.20 6.00
CA SER A 58 6.43 16.25 6.87
C SER A 58 6.38 15.80 8.33
N TYR A 59 6.06 14.53 8.60
CA TYR A 59 6.15 13.95 9.94
C TYR A 59 7.61 13.97 10.44
N LEU A 60 8.56 13.50 9.62
CA LEU A 60 9.98 13.49 9.99
C LEU A 60 10.52 14.89 10.29
N GLU A 61 10.12 15.91 9.56
CA GLU A 61 10.49 17.31 9.81
C GLU A 61 10.02 17.78 11.19
N GLN A 62 8.81 17.42 11.61
CA GLN A 62 8.22 17.81 12.89
C GLN A 62 8.84 17.12 14.11
N THR A 63 9.46 15.95 13.93
CA THR A 63 10.05 15.19 15.06
C THR A 63 11.26 15.85 15.73
N GLY A 64 11.94 16.79 15.05
CA GLY A 64 13.23 17.34 15.48
C GLY A 64 14.38 16.32 15.48
N TRP A 65 14.20 15.11 14.93
CA TRP A 65 15.22 14.07 14.95
C TRP A 65 16.41 14.38 14.04
N GLY A 66 17.61 14.01 14.49
CA GLY A 66 18.80 14.03 13.65
C GLY A 66 18.76 12.99 12.51
N ASN A 67 19.62 13.20 11.51
CA ASN A 67 19.63 12.41 10.27
C ASN A 67 19.71 10.89 10.47
N LYS A 68 20.45 10.41 11.48
CA LYS A 68 20.57 8.97 11.78
C LYS A 68 19.24 8.34 12.16
N LYS A 69 18.44 9.00 13.01
CA LYS A 69 17.11 8.53 13.42
C LYS A 69 16.12 8.61 12.26
N LYS A 70 16.13 9.72 11.51
CA LYS A 70 15.31 9.88 10.30
C LYS A 70 15.58 8.77 9.28
N LYS A 71 16.85 8.43 9.04
CA LYS A 71 17.23 7.31 8.16
C LYS A 71 16.72 5.96 8.69
N ALA A 72 16.88 5.69 9.98
CA ALA A 72 16.40 4.44 10.58
C ALA A 72 14.87 4.32 10.47
N PHE A 73 14.14 5.42 10.68
CA PHE A 73 12.69 5.48 10.51
C PHE A 73 12.26 5.22 9.06
N ARG A 74 12.94 5.82 8.06
CA ARG A 74 12.67 5.54 6.64
C ARG A 74 12.90 4.08 6.27
N ASN A 75 13.91 3.44 6.85
CA ASN A 75 14.11 2.00 6.64
C ASN A 75 12.95 1.18 7.23
N ALA A 76 12.53 1.49 8.46
CA ALA A 76 11.35 0.86 9.07
C ALA A 76 10.09 1.07 8.21
N TYR A 77 9.89 2.27 7.67
CA TYR A 77 8.81 2.56 6.72
C TYR A 77 8.83 1.61 5.52
N LEU A 78 9.98 1.38 4.88
CA LEU A 78 10.07 0.48 3.73
C LEU A 78 9.67 -0.96 4.10
N ASP A 79 10.17 -1.44 5.24
CA ASP A 79 9.87 -2.80 5.73
C ASP A 79 8.37 -2.97 6.03
N PHE A 80 7.77 -2.01 6.74
CA PHE A 80 6.34 -2.04 7.05
C PHE A 80 5.47 -1.84 5.82
N ARG A 81 5.82 -0.93 4.91
CA ARG A 81 5.09 -0.70 3.66
C ARG A 81 5.02 -1.97 2.83
N GLU A 82 6.15 -2.67 2.69
CA GLU A 82 6.20 -3.96 2.02
C GLU A 82 5.31 -5.00 2.74
N ALA A 83 5.40 -5.09 4.07
CA ALA A 83 4.61 -6.02 4.87
C ALA A 83 3.10 -5.75 4.77
N ILE A 84 2.66 -4.49 4.73
CA ILE A 84 1.25 -4.10 4.55
C ILE A 84 0.76 -4.52 3.15
N LEU A 85 1.53 -4.21 2.10
CA LEU A 85 1.18 -4.54 0.72
C LEU A 85 1.15 -6.07 0.48
N LYS A 86 2.03 -6.82 1.14
CA LYS A 86 2.04 -8.29 1.10
C LYS A 86 1.01 -8.94 2.04
N LYS A 87 0.21 -8.13 2.76
CA LYS A 87 -0.76 -8.58 3.75
C LYS A 87 -0.16 -9.40 4.91
N CYS A 88 1.14 -9.24 5.15
CA CYS A 88 1.80 -9.73 6.37
C CYS A 88 1.30 -8.94 7.58
N ILE A 89 1.22 -7.62 7.47
CA ILE A 89 0.44 -6.79 8.40
C ILE A 89 -0.92 -6.54 7.78
N ASN A 90 -1.91 -7.32 8.20
CA ASN A 90 -3.27 -7.21 7.69
C ASN A 90 -4.24 -6.54 8.67
N LYS A 91 -3.87 -6.49 9.95
CA LYS A 91 -4.75 -6.04 11.02
C LYS A 91 -4.02 -5.29 12.13
N ARG A 92 -4.74 -4.36 12.74
CA ARG A 92 -4.42 -3.73 14.02
C ARG A 92 -5.53 -4.06 15.01
N ASP A 93 -5.19 -4.71 16.12
CA ASP A 93 -6.18 -5.12 17.10
C ASP A 93 -6.76 -3.94 17.91
N ALA A 94 -7.74 -4.23 18.77
CA ALA A 94 -8.38 -3.23 19.63
C ALA A 94 -7.41 -2.59 20.65
N ARG A 95 -6.23 -3.17 20.89
CA ARG A 95 -5.17 -2.65 21.75
C ARG A 95 -4.12 -1.86 20.96
N LYS A 96 -4.39 -1.57 19.67
CA LYS A 96 -3.49 -0.89 18.74
C LYS A 96 -2.21 -1.69 18.44
N GLN A 97 -2.25 -3.01 18.54
CA GLN A 97 -1.15 -3.88 18.16
C GLN A 97 -1.30 -4.32 16.71
N TYR A 98 -0.29 -4.02 15.89
CA TYR A 98 -0.20 -4.51 14.52
C TYR A 98 0.23 -5.97 14.54
N ILE A 99 -0.53 -6.84 13.88
CA ILE A 99 -0.25 -8.27 13.84
C ILE A 99 0.51 -8.55 12.55
N ASP A 100 1.79 -8.90 12.70
CA ASP A 100 2.65 -9.38 11.61
C ASP A 100 2.57 -10.90 11.51
N GLU A 101 1.74 -11.38 10.58
CA GLU A 101 1.51 -12.80 10.34
C GLU A 101 2.70 -13.49 9.66
N CYS A 102 3.63 -12.71 9.09
CA CYS A 102 4.84 -13.25 8.46
C CYS A 102 6.05 -13.32 9.40
N GLY A 103 5.96 -12.75 10.61
CA GLY A 103 7.04 -12.76 11.61
C GLY A 103 8.34 -12.07 11.16
N LYS A 104 8.25 -11.10 10.25
CA LYS A 104 9.39 -10.38 9.66
C LYS A 104 9.77 -9.12 10.43
N LEU A 105 8.84 -8.55 11.19
CA LEU A 105 9.01 -7.31 11.93
C LEU A 105 9.25 -7.61 13.41
N GLY A 106 10.53 -7.77 13.77
CA GLY A 106 10.98 -7.88 15.15
C GLY A 106 11.32 -6.52 15.77
N ASN A 107 11.94 -6.50 16.95
CA ASN A 107 12.45 -5.26 17.52
C ASN A 107 13.51 -4.63 16.61
N SER A 108 13.55 -3.29 16.58
CA SER A 108 14.61 -2.52 15.93
C SER A 108 15.99 -3.11 16.24
N LYS A 109 16.78 -3.43 15.21
CA LYS A 109 18.18 -3.88 15.38
C LYS A 109 19.12 -2.78 15.93
N ASN A 110 18.62 -1.57 16.18
CA ASN A 110 19.38 -0.43 16.64
C ASN A 110 19.09 -0.15 18.11
N GLU A 111 20.03 -0.49 19.00
CA GLU A 111 19.90 -0.44 20.46
C GLU A 111 19.59 0.96 21.04
N LYS A 112 19.76 2.04 20.26
CA LYS A 112 19.57 3.44 20.74
C LYS A 112 18.32 4.13 20.19
N PHE A 113 17.61 3.52 19.25
CA PHE A 113 16.38 4.09 18.68
C PHE A 113 15.49 2.97 18.16
N ASP A 114 14.32 2.84 18.76
CA ASP A 114 13.30 1.92 18.29
C ASP A 114 12.55 2.51 17.08
N ALA A 115 13.13 2.32 15.89
CA ALA A 115 12.54 2.79 14.65
C ALA A 115 11.21 2.09 14.32
N TYR A 116 11.04 0.84 14.75
CA TYR A 116 9.84 0.05 14.44
C TYR A 116 8.69 0.47 15.34
N GLY A 117 8.93 0.63 16.64
CA GLY A 117 7.93 1.21 17.55
C GLY A 117 7.58 2.64 17.17
N ALA A 118 8.56 3.46 16.77
CA ALA A 118 8.32 4.80 16.26
C ALA A 118 7.45 4.80 14.99
N PHE A 119 7.69 3.88 14.06
CA PHE A 119 6.89 3.77 12.84
C PHE A 119 5.48 3.25 13.12
N ALA A 120 5.32 2.27 14.02
CA ALA A 120 4.01 1.81 14.47
C ALA A 120 3.18 2.95 15.07
N HIS A 121 3.81 3.84 15.85
CA HIS A 121 3.14 5.03 16.36
C HIS A 121 2.70 6.00 15.25
N TYR A 122 3.54 6.21 14.23
CA TYR A 122 3.16 7.01 13.06
C TYR A 122 2.00 6.38 12.28
N MET A 123 1.99 5.06 12.11
CA MET A 123 0.86 4.36 11.51
C MET A 123 -0.43 4.59 12.30
N ASP A 124 -0.38 4.59 13.64
CA ASP A 124 -1.56 4.87 14.46
C ASP A 124 -2.15 6.25 14.19
N ILE A 125 -1.31 7.28 14.06
CA ILE A 125 -1.76 8.64 13.73
C ILE A 125 -2.52 8.64 12.40
N ILE A 126 -1.97 7.98 11.38
CA ILE A 126 -2.59 7.89 10.06
C ILE A 126 -3.89 7.08 10.10
N VAL A 127 -3.86 5.88 10.67
CA VAL A 127 -5.02 4.99 10.75
C VAL A 127 -6.15 5.67 11.52
N ASP A 128 -5.86 6.33 12.65
CA ASP A 128 -6.88 6.96 13.48
C ASP A 128 -7.53 8.15 12.75
N ALA A 129 -6.78 8.90 11.94
CA ALA A 129 -7.28 10.01 11.13
C ALA A 129 -8.11 9.57 9.89
N MET A 130 -7.94 8.34 9.39
CA MET A 130 -8.64 7.87 8.20
C MET A 130 -10.13 7.56 8.48
N PRO A 131 -11.06 7.91 7.59
CA PRO A 131 -12.44 7.46 7.71
C PRO A 131 -12.56 5.94 7.47
N ALA A 132 -13.60 5.32 8.03
CA ALA A 132 -13.96 3.95 7.69
C ALA A 132 -14.32 3.85 6.21
N HIS A 133 -14.00 2.71 5.58
CA HIS A 133 -14.54 2.37 4.28
C HIS A 133 -16.05 2.14 4.40
N VAL A 134 -16.80 2.72 3.47
CA VAL A 134 -18.25 2.54 3.30
C VAL A 134 -18.43 1.83 1.97
N GLU A 135 -19.15 0.70 2.01
CA GLU A 135 -19.49 -0.12 0.84
C GLU A 135 -20.51 0.56 -0.07
#